data_AF-A0A5C6AQW1-F1
#
_entry.id   AF-A0A5C6AQW1-F1
#
_cell.length_a   1.000
_cell.length_b   1.000
_cell.length_c   1.000
_cell.angle_alpha   90.00
_cell.angle_beta   90.00
_cell.angle_gamma   90.00
#
_symmetry.space_group_name_H-M   'P 1'
#
loop_
_entity.id
_entity.type
_entity.pdbx_description
1 polymer ?
#
loop_
_entity_poly.entity_id
_entity_poly.type
_entity_poly.pdbx_seq_one_letter_code
_entity_poly.pdbx_strand_id
1 'polypeptide(L)'
;MSLNTEIVLWCVVVPMTAACVAALLGKHLIARRVGVDETVTPRRSSGVGGITVGLGWWTGLVIAMAARQWMTAEVGWSQRLLGVEAWQTALWPLLLLTLVPSHAGDQRMTAARWVAAAVFACLLAYVAIPHGEAWQDSLHLHRPWSALMVASVVLNTFALDGLIRSGAKVWSLLVMIAGIGPAFLLASLNYAAPAEWTLAGIGATVGAMLAASWATIRASDQTNEPAQDNEAAIAGLSAAITLPVAGLIATTVTTARFYTWEEYPTWLYAVSLFLPTIVALVDFPLRRFSGKVRVPVAALVSAALIGACVGKLVLQEPPESW
;
A
#
# COMPACT_ATOMS: atom_id res chain seq x y z
N MET A 1 28.30 6.98 4.00
CA MET A 1 27.98 6.30 2.73
C MET A 1 27.64 7.38 1.71
N SER A 2 27.50 7.09 0.42
CA SER A 2 26.89 8.08 -0.49
C SER A 2 25.39 8.19 -0.18
N LEU A 3 24.81 9.39 -0.31
CA LEU A 3 23.39 9.68 -0.03
C LEU A 3 22.44 8.69 -0.73
N ASN A 4 22.77 8.31 -1.97
CA ASN A 4 21.99 7.34 -2.75
C ASN A 4 21.98 5.94 -2.12
N THR A 5 23.08 5.52 -1.49
CA THR A 5 23.18 4.23 -0.80
C THR A 5 22.32 4.21 0.46
N GLU A 6 22.23 5.35 1.17
CA GLU A 6 21.43 5.49 2.38
C GLU A 6 19.92 5.46 2.06
N ILE A 7 19.49 6.13 0.99
CA ILE A 7 18.08 6.07 0.53
C ILE A 7 17.69 4.64 0.15
N VAL A 8 18.50 3.95 -0.66
CA VAL A 8 18.21 2.55 -1.05
C VAL A 8 18.17 1.63 0.17
N LEU A 9 19.12 1.78 1.09
CA LEU A 9 19.14 0.96 2.30
C LEU A 9 17.90 1.21 3.17
N TRP A 10 17.65 2.46 3.55
CA TRP A 10 16.62 2.81 4.54
C TRP A 10 15.20 2.86 3.98
N CYS A 11 15.04 3.19 2.70
CA CYS A 11 13.72 3.30 2.07
C CYS A 11 13.37 2.09 1.22
N VAL A 12 14.27 1.15 0.94
CA VAL A 12 13.92 -0.05 0.14
C VAL A 12 14.29 -1.33 0.88
N VAL A 13 15.56 -1.52 1.20
CA VAL A 13 16.06 -2.79 1.75
C VAL A 13 15.51 -3.06 3.15
N VAL A 14 15.56 -2.06 4.03
CA VAL A 14 15.09 -2.21 5.42
C VAL A 14 13.56 -2.43 5.50
N PRO A 15 12.70 -1.65 4.81
CA PRO A 15 11.27 -1.92 4.78
C PRO A 15 10.92 -3.29 4.18
N MET A 16 11.63 -3.68 3.11
CA MET A 16 11.47 -4.99 2.47
C MET A 16 11.81 -6.14 3.43
N THR A 17 12.93 -6.05 4.12
CA THR A 17 13.36 -7.06 5.10
C THR A 17 12.40 -7.13 6.28
N ALA A 18 11.97 -6.00 6.84
CA ALA A 18 11.00 -5.96 7.93
C ALA A 18 9.68 -6.65 7.57
N ALA A 19 9.10 -6.31 6.41
CA ALA A 19 7.86 -6.91 5.94
C ALA A 19 8.02 -8.41 5.61
N CYS A 20 9.14 -8.80 5.00
CA CYS A 20 9.45 -10.20 4.70
C CYS A 20 9.57 -11.04 5.98
N VAL A 21 10.35 -10.58 6.97
CA VAL A 21 10.51 -11.26 8.26
C VAL A 21 9.18 -11.37 8.99
N ALA A 22 8.40 -10.29 9.04
CA ALA A 22 7.08 -10.32 9.68
C ALA A 22 6.11 -11.29 9.00
N ALA A 23 6.13 -11.39 7.67
CA ALA A 23 5.32 -12.35 6.94
C ALA A 23 5.73 -13.81 7.22
N LEU A 24 7.03 -14.10 7.28
CA LEU A 24 7.54 -15.42 7.65
C LEU A 24 7.21 -15.78 9.11
N LEU A 25 7.33 -14.83 10.03
CA LEU A 25 6.92 -15.00 11.43
C LEU A 25 5.42 -15.23 11.56
N GLY A 26 4.60 -14.47 10.82
CA GLY A 26 3.15 -14.65 10.76
C GLY A 26 2.78 -16.07 10.32
N LYS A 27 3.44 -16.59 9.28
CA LYS A 27 3.28 -17.99 8.83
C LYS A 27 3.67 -18.99 9.94
N HIS A 28 4.81 -18.80 10.60
CA HIS A 28 5.25 -19.69 11.67
C HIS A 28 4.32 -19.69 12.89
N LEU A 29 3.78 -18.53 13.28
CA LEU A 29 2.83 -18.40 14.38
C LEU A 29 1.50 -19.10 14.07
N ILE A 30 1.05 -19.05 12.81
CA ILE A 30 -0.12 -19.80 12.34
C ILE A 30 0.16 -21.31 12.44
N ALA A 31 1.28 -21.78 11.89
CA ALA A 31 1.61 -23.20 11.84
C ALA A 31 1.74 -23.82 13.25
N ARG A 32 2.35 -23.12 14.21
CA ARG A 32 2.49 -23.60 15.60
C ARG A 32 1.14 -23.73 16.34
N ARG A 33 0.16 -22.87 16.04
CA ARG A 33 -1.16 -22.94 16.71
C ARG A 33 -2.02 -24.10 16.20
N VAL A 34 -1.89 -24.44 14.92
CA VAL A 34 -2.62 -25.58 14.33
C VAL A 34 -2.14 -26.92 14.90
N GLY A 35 -0.85 -27.03 15.26
CA GLY A 35 -0.30 -28.26 15.84
C GLY A 35 -0.50 -28.45 17.35
N VAL A 36 -1.02 -27.45 18.08
CA VAL A 36 -1.17 -27.50 19.56
C VAL A 36 -2.61 -27.66 20.01
N ASP A 37 -3.58 -27.21 19.22
CA ASP A 37 -5.01 -27.32 19.53
C ASP A 37 -5.79 -27.76 18.28
N GLU A 38 -6.20 -29.03 18.22
CA GLU A 38 -7.16 -29.53 17.21
C GLU A 38 -8.53 -28.81 17.27
N THR A 39 -8.76 -27.98 18.29
CA THR A 39 -10.00 -27.21 18.50
C THR A 39 -9.93 -25.77 18.00
N VAL A 40 -8.75 -25.26 17.59
CA VAL A 40 -8.64 -23.88 17.09
C VAL A 40 -9.23 -23.80 15.69
N THR A 41 -10.44 -23.25 15.60
CA THR A 41 -11.08 -22.95 14.32
C THR A 41 -10.10 -22.20 13.38
N PRO A 42 -9.97 -22.61 12.11
CA PRO A 42 -9.02 -22.03 11.14
C PRO A 42 -9.20 -20.51 10.93
N ARG A 43 -10.33 -19.97 11.36
CA ARG A 43 -10.69 -18.55 11.33
C ARG A 43 -9.85 -17.67 12.27
N ARG A 44 -9.43 -18.18 13.44
CA ARG A 44 -8.70 -17.38 14.46
C ARG A 44 -7.19 -17.31 14.20
N SER A 45 -6.61 -18.35 13.59
CA SER A 45 -5.17 -18.39 13.26
C SER A 45 -4.84 -17.44 12.09
N SER A 46 -5.69 -17.40 11.05
CA SER A 46 -5.56 -16.50 9.89
C SER A 46 -5.50 -15.00 10.27
N GLY A 47 -6.28 -14.57 11.26
CA GLY A 47 -6.31 -13.17 11.69
C GLY A 47 -5.00 -12.66 12.32
N VAL A 48 -4.34 -13.49 13.12
CA VAL A 48 -3.07 -13.10 13.77
C VAL A 48 -1.96 -12.94 12.73
N GLY A 49 -1.84 -13.87 11.77
CA GLY A 49 -0.84 -13.76 10.73
C GLY A 49 -1.04 -12.54 9.82
N GLY A 50 -2.29 -12.23 9.46
CA GLY A 50 -2.61 -11.02 8.70
C GLY A 50 -2.21 -9.73 9.43
N ILE A 51 -2.50 -9.64 10.73
CA ILE A 51 -2.08 -8.49 11.56
C ILE A 51 -0.55 -8.40 11.62
N THR A 52 0.16 -9.51 11.83
CA THR A 52 1.64 -9.51 11.88
C THR A 52 2.24 -8.99 10.57
N VAL A 53 1.68 -9.38 9.42
CA VAL A 53 2.14 -8.93 8.10
C VAL A 53 1.88 -7.44 7.91
N GLY A 54 0.67 -6.98 8.23
CA GLY A 54 0.32 -5.57 8.17
C GLY A 54 1.19 -4.70 9.08
N LEU A 55 1.43 -5.16 10.32
CA LEU A 55 2.35 -4.50 11.26
C LEU A 55 3.78 -4.48 10.75
N GLY A 56 4.27 -5.56 10.13
CA GLY A 56 5.60 -5.58 9.52
C GLY A 56 5.73 -4.59 8.37
N TRP A 57 4.71 -4.51 7.52
CA TRP A 57 4.64 -3.54 6.44
C TRP A 57 4.67 -2.10 6.97
N TRP A 58 3.85 -1.80 7.99
CA TRP A 58 3.83 -0.48 8.64
C TRP A 58 5.14 -0.15 9.37
N THR A 59 5.72 -1.12 10.07
CA THR A 59 7.00 -0.96 10.76
C THR A 59 8.11 -0.59 9.77
N GLY A 60 8.08 -1.17 8.56
CA GLY A 60 8.97 -0.77 7.47
C GLY A 60 8.89 0.72 7.13
N LEU A 61 7.67 1.28 7.03
CA LEU A 61 7.48 2.72 6.80
C LEU A 61 8.01 3.57 7.96
N VAL A 62 7.74 3.16 9.20
CA VAL A 62 8.18 3.89 10.39
C VAL A 62 9.71 3.91 10.49
N ILE A 63 10.38 2.78 10.21
CA ILE A 63 11.84 2.72 10.22
C ILE A 63 12.42 3.64 9.15
N ALA A 64 11.85 3.67 7.94
CA ALA A 64 12.29 4.58 6.88
C ALA A 64 12.16 6.04 7.31
N MET A 65 11.03 6.42 7.92
CA MET A 65 10.83 7.78 8.46
C MET A 65 11.80 8.11 9.59
N ALA A 66 11.98 7.19 10.55
CA ALA A 66 12.87 7.40 11.70
C ALA A 66 14.33 7.54 11.26
N ALA A 67 14.77 6.75 10.27
CA ALA A 67 16.10 6.86 9.69
C ALA A 67 16.32 8.24 9.06
N ARG A 68 15.34 8.75 8.30
CA ARG A 68 15.39 10.12 7.73
C ARG A 68 15.56 11.18 8.81
N GLN A 69 14.73 11.12 9.85
CA GLN A 69 14.77 12.14 10.90
C GLN A 69 16.00 12.03 11.81
N TRP A 70 16.62 10.84 11.91
CA TRP A 70 17.91 10.67 12.58
C TRP A 70 19.07 11.29 11.81
N MET A 71 18.96 11.36 10.48
CA MET A 71 19.94 12.06 9.64
C MET A 71 19.85 13.59 9.77
N THR A 72 18.70 14.12 10.21
CA THR A 72 18.51 15.54 10.53
C THR A 72 18.74 15.81 12.02
N ALA A 73 19.91 16.35 12.36
CA ALA A 73 20.40 16.47 13.74
C ALA A 73 19.52 17.28 14.72
N GLU A 74 18.55 18.07 14.24
CA GLU A 74 17.87 19.10 15.04
C GLU A 74 16.49 18.71 15.60
N VAL A 75 15.98 17.50 15.30
CA VAL A 75 14.60 17.12 15.67
C VAL A 75 14.58 16.39 17.02
N GLY A 76 13.72 16.80 17.95
CA GLY A 76 13.54 16.14 19.26
C GLY A 76 12.81 14.78 19.17
N TRP A 77 13.02 13.88 20.14
CA TRP A 77 12.48 12.50 20.11
C TRP A 77 10.96 12.40 19.90
N SER A 78 10.16 13.28 20.51
CA SER A 78 8.71 13.31 20.35
C SER A 78 8.29 13.73 18.93
N GLN A 79 8.98 14.72 18.34
CA GLN A 79 8.75 15.16 16.97
C GLN A 79 9.21 14.12 15.93
N ARG A 80 10.21 13.30 16.28
CA ARG A 80 10.60 12.16 15.44
C ARG A 80 9.43 11.17 15.30
N LEU A 81 8.88 10.72 16.43
CA LEU A 81 7.81 9.71 16.42
C LEU A 81 6.44 10.24 15.96
N LEU A 82 6.08 11.47 16.32
CA LEU A 82 4.78 12.05 15.99
C LEU A 82 4.75 12.70 14.61
N GLY A 83 5.91 12.88 13.98
CA GLY A 83 6.03 13.59 12.72
C GLY A 83 6.26 15.09 12.93
N VAL A 84 7.11 15.66 12.08
CA VAL A 84 7.41 17.10 12.05
C VAL A 84 6.33 17.84 11.23
N GLU A 85 5.71 17.16 10.28
CA GLU A 85 4.74 17.72 9.35
C GLU A 85 3.40 16.99 9.47
N ALA A 86 2.28 17.68 9.21
CA ALA A 86 0.96 17.11 9.41
C ALA A 86 0.74 15.81 8.60
N TRP A 87 1.24 15.73 7.37
CA TRP A 87 1.14 14.49 6.59
C TRP A 87 1.90 13.30 7.20
N GLN A 88 2.94 13.53 8.01
CA GLN A 88 3.69 12.45 8.69
C GLN A 88 2.83 11.76 9.76
N THR A 89 1.88 12.48 10.35
CA THR A 89 0.93 11.91 11.31
C THR A 89 -0.05 10.90 10.66
N ALA A 90 -0.13 10.86 9.32
CA ALA A 90 -0.91 9.88 8.58
C ALA A 90 -0.40 8.43 8.76
N LEU A 91 0.79 8.22 9.33
CA LEU A 91 1.27 6.89 9.74
C LEU A 91 0.31 6.19 10.72
N TRP A 92 -0.33 6.93 11.62
CA TRP A 92 -1.16 6.32 12.66
C TRP A 92 -2.49 5.81 12.11
N PRO A 93 -3.24 6.55 11.27
CA PRO A 93 -4.38 5.97 10.59
C PRO A 93 -3.98 4.81 9.64
N LEU A 94 -2.79 4.84 9.02
CA LEU A 94 -2.27 3.69 8.27
C LEU A 94 -2.05 2.47 9.16
N LEU A 95 -1.54 2.63 10.38
CA LEU A 95 -1.45 1.55 11.36
C LEU A 95 -2.83 0.95 11.63
N LEU A 96 -3.85 1.78 11.88
CA LEU A 96 -5.21 1.30 12.13
C LEU A 96 -5.76 0.50 10.96
N LEU A 97 -5.43 0.88 9.71
CA LEU A 97 -5.80 0.12 8.52
C LEU A 97 -5.14 -1.28 8.46
N THR A 98 -3.94 -1.46 9.05
CA THR A 98 -3.33 -2.80 9.20
C THR A 98 -4.06 -3.68 10.23
N LEU A 99 -4.73 -3.05 11.19
CA LEU A 99 -5.49 -3.74 12.26
C LEU A 99 -6.88 -4.15 11.82
N VAL A 100 -7.30 -3.84 10.59
CA VAL A 100 -8.53 -4.38 9.99
C VAL A 100 -8.13 -5.63 9.21
N PRO A 101 -8.09 -6.82 9.83
CA PRO A 101 -7.67 -8.03 9.14
C PRO A 101 -8.68 -8.36 8.04
N SER A 102 -8.30 -8.09 6.81
CA SER A 102 -8.86 -8.73 5.63
C SER A 102 -8.49 -10.21 5.71
N HIS A 103 -9.48 -11.08 5.89
CA HIS A 103 -9.23 -12.48 6.19
C HIS A 103 -8.70 -13.21 4.96
N ALA A 104 -7.56 -13.88 5.14
CA ALA A 104 -7.12 -14.95 4.26
C ALA A 104 -8.06 -16.15 4.44
N GLY A 105 -8.67 -16.61 3.35
CA GLY A 105 -9.52 -17.81 3.34
C GLY A 105 -11.00 -17.47 3.36
N ASP A 106 -11.66 -17.71 2.21
CA ASP A 106 -13.11 -17.77 1.89
C ASP A 106 -14.10 -16.75 2.49
N GLN A 107 -13.66 -15.82 3.32
CA GLN A 107 -14.53 -14.92 4.05
C GLN A 107 -14.45 -13.52 3.50
N ARG A 108 -15.56 -13.16 2.83
CA ARG A 108 -15.90 -11.79 2.42
C ARG A 108 -15.63 -10.81 3.57
N MET A 109 -15.12 -9.61 3.23
CA MET A 109 -15.14 -8.50 4.19
C MET A 109 -16.56 -8.32 4.74
N THR A 110 -16.70 -8.42 6.06
CA THR A 110 -17.99 -8.21 6.73
C THR A 110 -18.37 -6.74 6.67
N ALA A 111 -19.67 -6.45 6.82
CA ALA A 111 -20.16 -5.07 6.87
C ALA A 111 -19.42 -4.23 7.93
N ALA A 112 -19.17 -4.81 9.11
CA ALA A 112 -18.42 -4.15 10.18
C ALA A 112 -16.99 -3.74 9.75
N ARG A 113 -16.31 -4.54 8.92
CA ARG A 113 -14.98 -4.22 8.42
C ARG A 113 -15.00 -3.15 7.34
N TRP A 114 -16.02 -3.16 6.49
CA TRP A 114 -16.24 -2.08 5.53
C TRP A 114 -16.50 -0.75 6.25
N VAL A 115 -17.31 -0.76 7.31
CA VAL A 115 -17.52 0.40 8.16
C VAL A 115 -16.21 0.85 8.80
N ALA A 116 -15.43 -0.07 9.39
CA ALA A 116 -14.13 0.28 9.99
C ALA A 116 -13.16 0.86 8.96
N ALA A 117 -13.05 0.25 7.77
CA ALA A 117 -12.22 0.76 6.67
C ALA A 117 -12.65 2.17 6.23
N ALA A 118 -13.96 2.42 6.11
CA ALA A 118 -14.48 3.74 5.77
C ALA A 118 -14.18 4.77 6.87
N VAL A 119 -14.38 4.42 8.14
CA VAL A 119 -14.05 5.28 9.28
C VAL A 119 -12.56 5.62 9.30
N PHE A 120 -11.68 4.63 9.10
CA PHE A 120 -10.24 4.86 9.06
C PHE A 120 -9.81 5.62 7.80
N ALA A 121 -10.49 5.46 6.66
CA ALA A 121 -10.27 6.29 5.49
C ALA A 121 -10.65 7.76 5.75
N CYS A 122 -11.78 8.01 6.43
CA CYS A 122 -12.17 9.36 6.86
C CYS A 122 -11.15 9.95 7.84
N LEU A 123 -10.67 9.16 8.80
CA LEU A 123 -9.63 9.58 9.73
C LEU A 123 -8.33 9.90 8.99
N LEU A 124 -7.93 9.05 8.03
CA LEU A 124 -6.76 9.28 7.19
C LEU A 124 -6.89 10.58 6.39
N ALA A 125 -8.06 10.84 5.80
CA ALA A 125 -8.33 12.08 5.07
C ALA A 125 -8.31 13.31 5.98
N TYR A 126 -8.89 13.21 7.19
CA TYR A 126 -8.85 14.27 8.19
C TYR A 126 -7.42 14.63 8.59
N VAL A 127 -6.55 13.64 8.71
CA VAL A 127 -5.16 13.82 9.15
C VAL A 127 -4.22 14.25 8.02
N ALA A 128 -4.39 13.71 6.81
CA ALA A 128 -3.47 13.95 5.70
C ALA A 128 -3.71 15.28 4.98
N ILE A 129 -4.91 15.83 5.07
CA ILE A 129 -5.26 17.09 4.43
C ILE A 129 -4.85 18.24 5.35
N PRO A 130 -4.09 19.23 4.85
CA PRO A 130 -3.68 20.35 5.68
C PRO A 130 -4.90 21.13 6.20
N HIS A 131 -4.80 21.59 7.45
CA HIS A 131 -5.85 22.31 8.14
C HIS A 131 -5.26 23.44 8.98
N GLY A 132 -6.05 24.47 9.28
CA GLY A 132 -5.65 25.60 10.12
C GLY A 132 -6.03 26.94 9.51
N GLU A 133 -5.73 28.03 10.22
CA GLU A 133 -6.06 29.40 9.79
C GLU A 133 -5.48 29.74 8.41
N ALA A 134 -4.26 29.26 8.13
CA ALA A 134 -3.58 29.44 6.84
C ALA A 134 -4.27 28.76 5.64
N TRP A 135 -5.26 27.88 5.88
CA TRP A 135 -5.92 27.09 4.84
C TRP A 135 -7.43 27.37 4.72
N GLN A 136 -7.94 28.39 5.42
CA GLN A 136 -9.38 28.71 5.42
C GLN A 136 -9.89 29.13 4.03
N ASP A 137 -9.09 29.86 3.26
CA ASP A 137 -9.47 30.35 1.93
C ASP A 137 -9.57 29.25 0.87
N SER A 138 -8.86 28.13 1.07
CA SER A 138 -8.80 27.00 0.14
C SER A 138 -9.75 25.86 0.51
N LEU A 139 -10.59 26.04 1.54
CA LEU A 139 -11.45 24.99 2.10
C LEU A 139 -12.44 24.39 1.08
N HIS A 140 -12.83 25.16 0.06
CA HIS A 140 -13.65 24.71 -1.06
C HIS A 140 -12.95 23.67 -1.96
N LEU A 141 -11.61 23.68 -2.02
CA LEU A 141 -10.78 22.66 -2.70
C LEU A 141 -10.55 21.43 -1.82
N HIS A 142 -10.47 21.63 -0.49
CA HIS A 142 -10.18 20.57 0.47
C HIS A 142 -11.32 19.57 0.57
N ARG A 143 -12.58 20.04 0.64
CA ARG A 143 -13.78 19.19 0.75
C ARG A 143 -13.92 18.14 -0.37
N PRO A 144 -13.93 18.50 -1.67
CA PRO A 144 -14.03 17.52 -2.74
C PRO A 144 -12.82 16.58 -2.75
N TRP A 145 -11.64 17.07 -2.36
CA TRP A 145 -10.46 16.24 -2.26
C TRP A 145 -10.52 15.22 -1.13
N SER A 146 -11.01 15.60 0.06
CA SER A 146 -11.28 14.66 1.15
C SER A 146 -12.22 13.55 0.70
N ALA A 147 -13.28 13.91 -0.03
CA ALA A 147 -14.21 12.93 -0.58
C ALA A 147 -13.53 11.99 -1.59
N LEU A 148 -12.69 12.52 -2.50
CA LEU A 148 -11.92 11.72 -3.44
C LEU A 148 -10.93 10.78 -2.76
N MET A 149 -10.28 11.25 -1.69
CA MET A 149 -9.35 10.45 -0.90
C MET A 149 -10.06 9.30 -0.17
N VAL A 150 -11.21 9.57 0.45
CA VAL A 150 -12.02 8.51 1.07
C VAL A 150 -12.53 7.53 0.01
N ALA A 151 -13.03 8.04 -1.11
CA ALA A 151 -13.53 7.23 -2.21
C ALA A 151 -12.42 6.34 -2.80
N SER A 152 -11.19 6.85 -2.96
CA SER A 152 -10.07 6.08 -3.50
C SER A 152 -9.68 4.93 -2.58
N VAL A 153 -9.59 5.17 -1.27
CA VAL A 153 -9.29 4.11 -0.30
C VAL A 153 -10.35 3.02 -0.36
N VAL A 154 -11.63 3.38 -0.32
CA VAL A 154 -12.75 2.42 -0.33
C VAL A 154 -12.82 1.65 -1.66
N LEU A 155 -12.76 2.36 -2.80
CA LEU A 155 -12.87 1.75 -4.13
C LEU A 155 -11.66 0.89 -4.47
N ASN A 156 -10.43 1.32 -4.16
CA ASN A 156 -9.24 0.50 -4.36
C ASN A 156 -9.28 -0.75 -3.48
N THR A 157 -9.71 -0.62 -2.22
CA THR A 157 -9.89 -1.78 -1.35
C THR A 157 -10.91 -2.75 -1.94
N PHE A 158 -12.04 -2.24 -2.43
CA PHE A 158 -13.09 -3.07 -3.04
C PHE A 158 -12.61 -3.77 -4.30
N ALA A 159 -11.89 -3.04 -5.15
CA ALA A 159 -11.28 -3.54 -6.37
C ALA A 159 -10.26 -4.65 -6.07
N LEU A 160 -9.32 -4.42 -5.15
CA LEU A 160 -8.29 -5.37 -4.77
C LEU A 160 -8.88 -6.62 -4.08
N ASP A 161 -9.85 -6.45 -3.17
CA ASP A 161 -10.60 -7.56 -2.57
C ASP A 161 -11.38 -8.36 -3.65
N GLY A 162 -11.94 -7.67 -4.65
CA GLY A 162 -12.57 -8.30 -5.82
C GLY A 162 -11.58 -9.13 -6.65
N LEU A 163 -10.38 -8.59 -6.91
CA LEU A 163 -9.31 -9.29 -7.61
C LEU A 163 -8.89 -10.55 -6.85
N ILE A 164 -8.54 -10.42 -5.57
CA ILE A 164 -8.14 -11.54 -4.70
C ILE A 164 -9.18 -12.68 -4.75
N ARG A 165 -10.47 -12.34 -4.68
CA ARG A 165 -11.58 -13.31 -4.76
C ARG A 165 -11.77 -13.95 -6.13
N SER A 166 -11.44 -13.25 -7.21
CA SER A 166 -11.57 -13.76 -8.59
C SER A 166 -10.42 -14.66 -9.04
N GLY A 167 -9.58 -15.13 -8.11
CA GLY A 167 -8.40 -15.94 -8.42
C GLY A 167 -7.18 -15.12 -8.88
N ALA A 168 -7.20 -13.79 -8.71
CA ALA A 168 -6.10 -12.88 -9.06
C ALA A 168 -5.11 -12.61 -7.90
N LYS A 169 -5.06 -13.51 -6.91
CA LYS A 169 -4.35 -13.33 -5.63
C LYS A 169 -2.89 -12.92 -5.80
N VAL A 170 -2.12 -13.65 -6.61
CA VAL A 170 -0.68 -13.42 -6.81
C VAL A 170 -0.40 -12.07 -7.46
N TRP A 171 -1.14 -11.71 -8.51
CA TRP A 171 -0.89 -10.46 -9.24
C TRP A 171 -1.58 -9.26 -8.61
N SER A 172 -2.49 -9.43 -7.66
CA SER A 172 -3.05 -8.31 -6.87
C SER A 172 -1.96 -7.52 -6.14
N LEU A 173 -0.88 -8.18 -5.70
CA LEU A 173 0.32 -7.53 -5.16
C LEU A 173 1.05 -6.69 -6.21
N LEU A 174 1.09 -7.15 -7.46
CA LEU A 174 1.64 -6.38 -8.58
C LEU A 174 0.77 -5.16 -8.89
N VAL A 175 -0.56 -5.27 -8.80
CA VAL A 175 -1.48 -4.12 -8.92
C VAL A 175 -1.24 -3.10 -7.83
N MET A 176 -1.04 -3.57 -6.59
CA MET A 176 -0.71 -2.69 -5.46
C MET A 176 0.59 -1.93 -5.72
N ILE A 177 1.66 -2.62 -6.13
CA ILE A 177 2.94 -1.99 -6.51
C ILE A 177 2.74 -1.00 -7.66
N ALA A 178 2.00 -1.39 -8.71
CA ALA A 178 1.68 -0.53 -9.83
C ALA A 178 0.89 0.71 -9.41
N GLY A 179 0.00 0.59 -8.42
CA GLY A 179 -0.76 1.72 -7.86
C GLY A 179 0.12 2.68 -7.06
N ILE A 180 1.13 2.18 -6.35
CA ILE A 180 2.10 3.03 -5.65
C ILE A 180 3.01 3.77 -6.65
N GLY A 181 3.25 3.22 -7.85
CA GLY A 181 4.13 3.80 -8.86
C GLY A 181 3.83 5.27 -9.23
N PRO A 182 2.63 5.60 -9.74
CA PRO A 182 2.25 6.99 -10.03
C PRO A 182 2.26 7.89 -8.80
N ALA A 183 1.92 7.36 -7.62
CA ALA A 183 2.01 8.11 -6.36
C ALA A 183 3.46 8.46 -6.02
N PHE A 184 4.40 7.52 -6.21
CA PHE A 184 5.83 7.76 -6.07
C PHE A 184 6.33 8.79 -7.07
N LEU A 185 5.93 8.71 -8.33
CA LEU A 185 6.35 9.66 -9.36
C LEU A 185 5.88 11.08 -9.02
N LEU A 186 4.59 11.24 -8.71
CA LEU A 186 4.03 12.51 -8.24
C LEU A 186 4.78 13.02 -7.01
N ALA A 187 5.02 12.16 -6.02
CA ALA A 187 5.78 12.55 -4.84
C ALA A 187 7.21 12.99 -5.18
N SER A 188 7.92 12.24 -6.03
CA SER A 188 9.34 12.46 -6.32
C SER A 188 9.63 13.79 -7.00
N LEU A 189 8.67 14.31 -7.78
CA LEU A 189 8.80 15.60 -8.48
C LEU A 189 8.48 16.77 -7.56
N ASN A 190 7.64 16.55 -6.57
CA ASN A 190 7.07 17.62 -5.77
C ASN A 190 7.72 17.76 -4.39
N TYR A 191 7.97 16.62 -3.73
CA TYR A 191 8.47 16.60 -2.38
C TYR A 191 9.19 15.27 -2.10
N ALA A 192 10.51 15.35 -1.88
CA ALA A 192 11.36 14.16 -1.72
C ALA A 192 10.94 13.26 -0.53
N ALA A 193 10.30 13.82 0.50
CA ALA A 193 9.93 13.07 1.70
C ALA A 193 8.79 12.04 1.49
N PRO A 194 7.64 12.40 0.88
CA PRO A 194 6.65 11.43 0.45
C PRO A 194 7.19 10.40 -0.54
N ALA A 195 8.18 10.77 -1.36
CA ALA A 195 8.77 9.85 -2.34
C ALA A 195 9.50 8.70 -1.63
N GLU A 196 10.29 9.01 -0.60
CA GLU A 196 10.95 8.02 0.26
C GLU A 196 9.94 7.10 0.96
N TRP A 197 8.80 7.63 1.42
CA TRP A 197 7.73 6.81 1.99
C TRP A 197 7.11 5.84 0.97
N THR A 198 6.88 6.30 -0.25
CA THR A 198 6.39 5.40 -1.30
C THR A 198 7.42 4.35 -1.70
N LEU A 199 8.72 4.68 -1.70
CA LEU A 199 9.78 3.68 -1.86
C LEU A 199 9.74 2.66 -0.72
N ALA A 200 9.52 3.09 0.52
CA ALA A 200 9.37 2.20 1.66
C ALA A 200 8.12 1.32 1.55
N GLY A 201 7.02 1.87 1.05
CA GLY A 201 5.81 1.12 0.74
C GLY A 201 6.02 0.10 -0.38
N ILE A 202 6.75 0.45 -1.44
CA ILE A 202 7.14 -0.47 -2.51
C ILE A 202 8.02 -1.59 -1.94
N GLY A 203 9.09 -1.24 -1.22
CA GLY A 203 10.01 -2.18 -0.59
C GLY A 203 9.28 -3.15 0.34
N ALA A 204 8.44 -2.65 1.24
CA ALA A 204 7.65 -3.47 2.15
C ALA A 204 6.66 -4.40 1.41
N THR A 205 6.02 -3.91 0.35
CA THR A 205 5.09 -4.71 -0.48
C THR A 205 5.84 -5.81 -1.23
N VAL A 206 7.01 -5.50 -1.78
CA VAL A 206 7.92 -6.49 -2.39
C VAL A 206 8.38 -7.52 -1.36
N GLY A 207 8.72 -7.09 -0.14
CA GLY A 207 9.11 -7.98 0.95
C GLY A 207 8.01 -8.99 1.31
N ALA A 208 6.76 -8.53 1.40
CA ALA A 208 5.61 -9.40 1.59
C ALA A 208 5.42 -10.39 0.42
N MET A 209 5.62 -9.92 -0.82
CA MET A 209 5.55 -10.76 -2.03
C MET A 209 6.66 -11.81 -2.09
N LEU A 210 7.89 -11.47 -1.67
CA LEU A 210 9.02 -12.41 -1.58
C LEU A 210 8.75 -13.48 -0.54
N ALA A 211 8.23 -13.10 0.63
CA ALA A 211 7.84 -14.07 1.66
C ALA A 211 6.73 -15.01 1.16
N ALA A 212 5.76 -14.49 0.40
CA ALA A 212 4.70 -15.27 -0.24
C ALA A 212 5.28 -16.31 -1.23
N SER A 213 6.17 -15.85 -2.12
CA SER A 213 6.83 -16.70 -3.12
C SER A 213 7.74 -17.76 -2.49
N TRP A 214 8.50 -17.39 -1.46
CA TRP A 214 9.35 -18.31 -0.71
C TRP A 214 8.51 -19.39 -0.03
N ALA A 215 7.41 -18.99 0.60
CA ALA A 215 6.48 -19.91 1.24
C ALA A 215 5.89 -20.94 0.26
N THR A 216 5.63 -20.55 -0.99
CA THR A 216 5.13 -21.47 -2.03
C THR A 216 6.19 -22.44 -2.54
N ILE A 217 7.43 -22.00 -2.73
CA ILE A 217 8.52 -22.86 -3.21
C ILE A 217 8.81 -23.95 -2.18
N ARG A 218 8.97 -23.58 -0.91
CA ARG A 218 9.37 -24.53 0.13
C ARG A 218 8.29 -25.58 0.47
N ALA A 219 7.02 -25.20 0.36
CA ALA A 219 5.90 -26.13 0.54
C ALA A 219 5.84 -27.17 -0.59
N SER A 220 6.26 -26.80 -1.81
CA SER A 220 6.36 -27.73 -2.95
C SER A 220 7.46 -28.78 -2.75
N ASP A 221 8.53 -28.47 -2.02
CA ASP A 221 9.68 -29.36 -1.82
C ASP A 221 9.51 -30.32 -0.62
N GLN A 222 8.81 -29.89 0.44
CA GLN A 222 8.82 -30.62 1.72
C GLN A 222 7.58 -31.48 1.97
N THR A 223 6.48 -31.25 1.27
CA THR A 223 5.19 -31.85 1.59
C THR A 223 4.41 -32.08 0.30
N ASN A 224 3.82 -33.27 0.13
CA ASN A 224 2.70 -33.49 -0.81
C ASN A 224 1.44 -32.70 -0.35
N GLU A 225 1.60 -31.49 0.15
CA GLU A 225 0.53 -30.60 0.56
C GLU A 225 -0.20 -30.09 -0.70
N PRO A 226 -1.54 -30.01 -0.66
CA PRO A 226 -2.32 -29.58 -1.80
C PRO A 226 -1.97 -28.12 -2.16
N ALA A 227 -1.82 -27.83 -3.46
CA ALA A 227 -1.56 -26.50 -4.00
C ALA A 227 -2.50 -25.39 -3.47
N GLN A 228 -3.67 -25.79 -2.95
CA GLN A 228 -4.69 -24.94 -2.37
C GLN A 228 -4.25 -24.20 -1.09
N ASP A 229 -3.39 -24.79 -0.25
CA ASP A 229 -2.92 -24.16 0.99
C ASP A 229 -1.93 -23.02 0.71
N ASN A 230 -1.12 -23.16 -0.35
CA ASN A 230 -0.19 -22.13 -0.82
C ASN A 230 -0.91 -20.90 -1.38
N GLU A 231 -1.98 -21.11 -2.15
CA GLU A 231 -2.78 -20.00 -2.66
C GLU A 231 -3.52 -19.25 -1.56
N ALA A 232 -3.95 -19.94 -0.50
CA ALA A 232 -4.58 -19.32 0.66
C ALA A 232 -3.60 -18.41 1.42
N ALA A 233 -2.35 -18.84 1.59
CA ALA A 233 -1.30 -18.04 2.21
C ALA A 233 -1.00 -16.76 1.42
N ILE A 234 -0.87 -16.85 0.09
CA ILE A 234 -0.65 -15.67 -0.76
C ILE A 234 -1.85 -14.71 -0.70
N ALA A 235 -3.08 -15.24 -0.78
CA ALA A 235 -4.29 -14.42 -0.61
C ALA A 235 -4.32 -13.71 0.74
N GLY A 236 -3.82 -14.35 1.79
CA GLY A 236 -3.76 -13.73 3.11
C GLY A 236 -2.78 -12.59 3.20
N LEU A 237 -1.61 -12.78 2.61
CA LEU A 237 -0.58 -11.73 2.55
C LEU A 237 -1.07 -10.54 1.72
N SER A 238 -1.68 -10.79 0.55
CA SER A 238 -2.20 -9.71 -0.29
C SER A 238 -3.38 -8.98 0.35
N ALA A 239 -4.29 -9.72 0.96
CA ALA A 239 -5.39 -9.15 1.72
C ALA A 239 -4.82 -8.22 2.81
N ALA A 240 -3.92 -8.73 3.67
CA ALA A 240 -3.43 -8.04 4.87
C ALA A 240 -2.86 -6.64 4.61
N ILE A 241 -2.30 -6.41 3.43
CA ILE A 241 -1.70 -5.12 3.06
C ILE A 241 -2.59 -4.28 2.12
N THR A 242 -3.74 -4.79 1.68
CA THR A 242 -4.64 -4.10 0.74
C THR A 242 -5.09 -2.73 1.27
N LEU A 243 -5.64 -2.70 2.48
CA LEU A 243 -6.13 -1.48 3.13
C LEU A 243 -5.01 -0.45 3.39
N PRO A 244 -3.89 -0.80 4.04
CA PRO A 244 -2.82 0.17 4.28
C PRO A 244 -2.14 0.64 2.99
N VAL A 245 -2.02 -0.20 1.95
CA VAL A 245 -1.51 0.25 0.64
C VAL A 245 -2.47 1.24 -0.03
N ALA A 246 -3.78 0.97 -0.02
CA ALA A 246 -4.77 1.91 -0.55
C ALA A 246 -4.71 3.26 0.19
N GLY A 247 -4.52 3.21 1.52
CA GLY A 247 -4.26 4.37 2.34
C GLY A 247 -3.01 5.13 1.92
N LEU A 248 -1.88 4.43 1.72
CA LEU A 248 -0.61 5.04 1.32
C LEU A 248 -0.69 5.75 -0.03
N ILE A 249 -1.37 5.14 -1.02
CA ILE A 249 -1.62 5.77 -2.32
C ILE A 249 -2.38 7.08 -2.10
N ALA A 250 -3.47 7.02 -1.34
CA ALA A 250 -4.35 8.16 -1.10
C ALA A 250 -3.63 9.30 -0.36
N THR A 251 -2.85 8.99 0.68
CA THR A 251 -2.08 10.00 1.42
C THR A 251 -1.00 10.61 0.55
N THR A 252 -0.21 9.80 -0.15
CA THR A 252 0.93 10.31 -0.91
C THR A 252 0.48 11.23 -2.05
N VAL A 253 -0.55 10.83 -2.80
CA VAL A 253 -1.10 11.66 -3.87
C VAL A 253 -1.70 12.96 -3.32
N THR A 254 -2.33 12.92 -2.15
CA THR A 254 -2.86 14.10 -1.47
C THR A 254 -1.75 15.03 -1.00
N THR A 255 -0.70 14.48 -0.38
CA THR A 255 0.47 15.25 0.03
C THR A 255 1.13 15.91 -1.19
N ALA A 256 1.29 15.16 -2.29
CA ALA A 256 1.81 15.67 -3.56
C ALA A 256 0.86 16.65 -4.29
N ARG A 257 -0.35 16.91 -3.79
CA ARG A 257 -1.20 17.99 -4.30
C ARG A 257 -1.08 19.27 -3.47
N PHE A 258 -1.02 19.14 -2.15
CA PHE A 258 -1.13 20.28 -1.24
C PHE A 258 0.19 20.80 -0.69
N TYR A 259 1.24 19.98 -0.66
CA TYR A 259 2.56 20.37 -0.14
C TYR A 259 3.53 20.80 -1.25
N THR A 260 2.99 21.23 -2.38
CA THR A 260 3.74 21.49 -3.61
C THR A 260 3.20 22.73 -4.29
N TRP A 261 4.07 23.43 -5.01
CA TRP A 261 3.74 24.64 -5.75
C TRP A 261 3.29 24.34 -7.19
N GLU A 262 3.47 23.10 -7.65
CA GLU A 262 3.15 22.67 -9.01
C GLU A 262 1.75 22.05 -9.06
N GLU A 263 0.90 22.59 -9.92
CA GLU A 263 -0.43 22.04 -10.16
C GLU A 263 -0.45 21.18 -11.42
N TYR A 264 -0.73 19.90 -11.24
CA TYR A 264 -0.89 18.97 -12.36
C TYR A 264 -2.36 18.84 -12.78
N PRO A 265 -2.62 18.39 -14.02
CA PRO A 265 -3.98 18.14 -14.48
C PRO A 265 -4.75 17.17 -13.56
N THR A 266 -6.02 17.46 -13.26
CA THR A 266 -6.85 16.65 -12.34
C THR A 266 -6.91 15.17 -12.70
N TRP A 267 -6.87 14.84 -14.00
CA TRP A 267 -6.89 13.45 -14.45
C TRP A 267 -5.66 12.67 -14.00
N LEU A 268 -4.49 13.32 -13.84
CA LEU A 268 -3.25 12.68 -13.39
C LEU A 268 -3.40 12.19 -11.95
N TYR A 269 -3.92 13.06 -11.09
CA TYR A 269 -4.25 12.71 -9.72
C TYR A 269 -5.34 11.62 -9.65
N ALA A 270 -6.37 11.70 -10.50
CA ALA A 270 -7.40 10.68 -10.54
C ALA A 270 -6.84 9.31 -10.95
N VAL A 271 -5.98 9.24 -11.97
CA VAL A 271 -5.31 7.99 -12.37
C VAL A 271 -4.46 7.46 -11.22
N SER A 272 -3.66 8.30 -10.57
CA SER A 272 -2.82 7.89 -9.44
C SER A 272 -3.64 7.40 -8.24
N LEU A 273 -4.76 8.07 -7.92
CA LEU A 273 -5.64 7.68 -6.82
C LEU A 273 -6.40 6.37 -7.12
N PHE A 274 -6.80 6.12 -8.37
CA PHE A 274 -7.71 5.04 -8.71
C PHE A 274 -7.10 3.93 -9.58
N LEU A 275 -5.77 3.89 -9.76
CA LEU A 275 -5.11 2.89 -10.61
C LEU A 275 -5.51 1.44 -10.28
N PRO A 276 -5.51 0.99 -9.00
CA PRO A 276 -5.98 -0.36 -8.67
C PRO A 276 -7.43 -0.61 -9.08
N THR A 277 -8.29 0.38 -8.94
CA THR A 277 -9.70 0.32 -9.37
C THR A 277 -9.81 0.21 -10.90
N ILE A 278 -9.06 1.01 -11.66
CA ILE A 278 -9.05 0.96 -13.13
C ILE A 278 -8.62 -0.42 -13.62
N VAL A 279 -7.55 -0.98 -13.05
CA VAL A 279 -7.06 -2.31 -13.40
C VAL A 279 -8.11 -3.38 -13.09
N ALA A 280 -8.79 -3.30 -11.95
CA ALA A 280 -9.85 -4.24 -11.61
C ALA A 280 -11.09 -4.14 -12.52
N LEU A 281 -11.42 -2.93 -12.99
CA LEU A 281 -12.49 -2.73 -13.98
C LEU A 281 -12.15 -3.39 -15.32
N VAL A 282 -10.90 -3.29 -15.77
CA VAL A 282 -10.45 -3.97 -17.00
C VAL A 282 -10.40 -5.49 -16.81
N ASP A 283 -10.05 -5.98 -15.62
CA ASP A 283 -10.04 -7.41 -15.32
C ASP A 283 -11.45 -8.02 -15.27
N PHE A 284 -12.49 -7.25 -14.93
CA PHE A 284 -13.87 -7.73 -14.80
C PHE A 284 -14.38 -8.56 -16.01
N PRO A 285 -14.33 -8.06 -17.26
CA PRO A 285 -14.71 -8.85 -18.44
C PRO A 285 -13.75 -10.01 -18.75
N LEU A 286 -12.53 -9.98 -18.19
CA LEU A 286 -11.49 -10.97 -18.44
C LEU A 286 -11.52 -12.15 -17.47
N ARG A 287 -12.40 -12.12 -16.46
CA ARG A 287 -12.51 -13.18 -15.42
C ARG A 287 -12.76 -14.58 -15.97
N ARG A 288 -13.37 -14.69 -17.16
CA ARG A 288 -13.60 -15.98 -17.85
C ARG A 288 -12.34 -16.59 -18.47
N PHE A 289 -11.27 -15.80 -18.61
CA PHE A 289 -10.02 -16.25 -19.21
C PHE A 289 -9.01 -16.67 -18.14
N SER A 290 -8.05 -17.50 -18.55
CA SER A 290 -6.96 -17.93 -17.68
C SER A 290 -6.07 -16.76 -17.24
N GLY A 291 -5.33 -16.95 -16.14
CA GLY A 291 -4.34 -15.98 -15.66
C GLY A 291 -3.30 -15.58 -16.71
N LYS A 292 -3.03 -16.45 -17.70
CA LYS A 292 -2.12 -16.17 -18.83
C LYS A 292 -2.56 -15.00 -19.70
N VAL A 293 -3.85 -14.67 -19.72
CA VAL A 293 -4.40 -13.51 -20.44
C VAL A 293 -4.58 -12.33 -19.50
N ARG A 294 -5.13 -12.58 -18.31
CA ARG A 294 -5.45 -11.53 -17.32
C ARG A 294 -4.20 -10.76 -16.87
N VAL A 295 -3.11 -11.47 -16.57
CA VAL A 295 -1.86 -10.87 -16.06
C VAL A 295 -1.20 -9.95 -17.10
N PRO A 296 -0.95 -10.37 -18.36
CA PRO A 296 -0.39 -9.47 -19.36
C PRO A 296 -1.28 -8.26 -19.65
N VAL A 297 -2.61 -8.42 -19.68
CA VAL A 297 -3.51 -7.27 -19.91
C VAL A 297 -3.44 -6.28 -18.75
N ALA A 298 -3.48 -6.75 -17.50
CA ALA A 298 -3.32 -5.88 -16.34
C ALA A 298 -1.95 -5.17 -16.33
N ALA A 299 -0.88 -5.87 -16.71
CA ALA A 299 0.45 -5.30 -16.83
C ALA A 299 0.52 -4.22 -17.93
N LEU A 300 -0.08 -4.47 -19.10
CA LEU A 300 -0.15 -3.52 -20.20
C LEU A 300 -0.95 -2.27 -19.82
N VAL A 301 -2.10 -2.43 -19.16
CA VAL A 301 -2.90 -1.29 -18.67
C VAL A 301 -2.12 -0.49 -17.63
N SER A 302 -1.50 -1.17 -16.67
CA SER A 302 -0.68 -0.50 -15.65
C SER A 302 0.49 0.25 -16.28
N ALA A 303 1.21 -0.37 -17.23
CA ALA A 303 2.32 0.24 -17.93
C ALA A 303 1.87 1.43 -18.79
N ALA A 304 0.71 1.34 -19.46
CA ALA A 304 0.15 2.44 -20.23
C ALA A 304 -0.25 3.63 -19.35
N LEU A 305 -0.90 3.37 -18.21
CA LEU A 305 -1.29 4.42 -17.26
C LEU A 305 -0.07 5.07 -16.60
N ILE A 306 0.88 4.26 -16.12
CA ILE A 306 2.16 4.76 -15.57
C ILE A 306 2.91 5.53 -16.65
N GLY A 307 3.01 4.99 -17.86
CA GLY A 307 3.67 5.64 -19.00
C GLY A 307 3.01 6.96 -19.39
N ALA A 308 1.68 7.06 -19.33
CA ALA A 308 0.97 8.32 -19.53
C ALA A 308 1.26 9.32 -18.41
N CYS A 309 1.36 8.86 -17.16
CA CYS A 309 1.75 9.70 -16.03
C CYS A 309 3.19 10.21 -16.20
N VAL A 310 4.16 9.31 -16.41
CA VAL A 310 5.57 9.64 -16.65
C VAL A 310 5.70 10.57 -17.86
N GLY A 311 5.09 10.23 -18.99
CA GLY A 311 5.16 11.02 -20.20
C GLY A 311 4.66 12.44 -19.97
N LYS A 312 3.57 12.62 -19.22
CA LYS A 312 3.06 13.96 -18.90
C LYS A 312 3.94 14.72 -17.92
N LEU A 313 4.48 14.04 -16.92
CA LEU A 313 5.38 14.63 -15.95
C LEU A 313 6.72 15.05 -16.57
N VAL A 314 7.30 14.22 -17.44
CA VAL A 314 8.57 14.49 -18.13
C VAL A 314 8.39 15.53 -19.24
N LEU A 315 7.31 15.47 -20.02
CA LEU A 315 7.05 16.42 -21.11
C LEU A 315 6.53 17.79 -20.62
N GLN A 316 6.30 17.95 -19.31
CA GLN A 316 5.95 19.24 -18.71
C GLN A 316 7.18 20.02 -18.19
N GLU A 317 8.41 19.51 -18.32
CA GLU A 317 9.59 20.37 -18.19
C GLU A 317 9.48 21.52 -19.22
N PRO A 318 9.38 22.79 -18.80
CA PRO A 318 9.42 23.87 -19.76
C PRO A 318 10.81 23.88 -20.42
N PRO A 319 10.90 23.90 -21.77
CA PRO A 319 12.12 24.35 -22.39
C PRO A 319 12.28 25.83 -22.01
N GLU A 320 13.35 26.14 -21.28
CA GLU A 320 13.84 27.49 -20.94
C GLU A 320 13.13 28.23 -19.78
N SER A 321 13.84 28.39 -18.65
CA SER A 321 14.48 29.67 -18.26
C SER A 321 14.88 29.66 -16.77
N TRP A 322 16.18 29.43 -16.52
CA TRP A 322 16.91 30.07 -15.43
C TRP A 322 17.87 31.07 -16.07
#